data_AF-A0A7W1RV51-F1
#
_entry.id   AF-A0A7W1RV51-F1
#
_cell.length_a   1.000
_cell.length_b   1.000
_cell.length_c   1.000
_cell.angle_alpha   90.00
_cell.angle_beta   90.00
_cell.angle_gamma   90.00
#
_symmetry.space_group_name_H-M   'P 1'
#
loop_
_entity.id
_entity.type
_entity.pdbx_description
1 polymer ?
#
loop_
_entity_poly.entity_id
_entity_poly.type
_entity_poly.pdbx_seq_one_letter_code
_entity_poly.pdbx_strand_id
1 'polypeptide(L)'
;QVEQIHWQQNTGVPPFDLVEGTDEARPADLVLLAMGFVGPETPVLDELGVARDARGNVQASRYLTSVDGIFAAGDARRGQSLIVWAINEGRQCATAVRAWLDAADAGSTLPTSLSIATGQRGE
;
A
#
# COMPACT_ATOMS: atom_id res chain seq x y z
N GLN A 1 -16.73 3.10 -45.64
CA GLN A 1 -17.77 2.95 -44.61
C GLN A 1 -17.32 3.78 -43.43
N VAL A 2 -18.14 4.69 -42.93
CA VAL A 2 -17.80 5.57 -41.81
C VAL A 2 -18.67 5.13 -40.64
N GLU A 3 -18.06 4.64 -39.57
CA GLU A 3 -18.75 4.25 -38.35
C GLU A 3 -18.72 5.39 -37.33
N GLN A 4 -19.81 5.52 -36.57
CA GLN A 4 -19.89 6.48 -35.47
C GLN A 4 -19.06 6.01 -34.29
N ILE A 5 -18.18 6.90 -33.82
CA ILE A 5 -17.36 6.67 -32.63
C ILE A 5 -18.20 7.06 -31.41
N HIS A 6 -18.43 6.12 -30.50
CA HIS A 6 -19.09 6.40 -29.23
C HIS A 6 -18.08 7.03 -28.27
N TRP A 7 -18.15 8.36 -28.12
CA TRP A 7 -17.32 9.12 -27.19
C TRP A 7 -18.02 9.19 -25.83
N GLN A 8 -17.38 8.68 -24.78
CA GLN A 8 -17.86 8.79 -23.41
C GLN A 8 -16.81 9.47 -22.55
N GLN A 9 -17.22 10.52 -21.82
CA GLN A 9 -16.32 11.23 -20.92
C GLN A 9 -16.07 10.37 -19.68
N ASN A 10 -14.82 9.94 -19.51
CA ASN A 10 -14.41 9.17 -18.35
C ASN A 10 -14.40 10.10 -17.12
N THR A 11 -15.42 9.97 -16.26
CA THR A 11 -15.58 10.72 -15.00
C THR A 11 -14.68 10.20 -13.88
N GLY A 12 -13.85 9.19 -14.13
CA GLY A 12 -12.96 8.57 -13.15
C GLY A 12 -13.65 7.52 -12.27
N VAL A 13 -14.98 7.42 -12.34
CA VAL A 13 -15.76 6.32 -11.75
C VAL A 13 -16.49 5.66 -12.91
N PRO A 14 -15.96 4.55 -13.46
CA PRO A 14 -16.66 3.81 -14.51
C PRO A 14 -18.03 3.41 -13.97
N PRO A 15 -19.15 3.74 -14.66
CA PRO A 15 -20.42 3.13 -14.33
C PRO A 15 -20.30 1.62 -14.63
N PHE A 16 -20.26 0.80 -13.59
CA PHE A 16 -20.36 -0.65 -13.70
C PHE A 16 -21.84 -1.04 -13.80
N ASP A 17 -22.50 -0.57 -14.85
CA ASP A 17 -23.89 -0.96 -15.13
C ASP A 17 -23.89 -2.22 -16.00
N LEU A 18 -24.80 -3.14 -15.70
CA LEU A 18 -25.03 -4.31 -16.53
C LEU A 18 -25.53 -3.88 -17.91
N VAL A 19 -25.02 -4.51 -18.96
CA VAL A 19 -25.57 -4.35 -20.31
C VAL A 19 -26.64 -5.43 -20.49
N GLU A 20 -27.91 -5.04 -20.55
CA GLU A 20 -29.01 -5.99 -20.71
C GLU A 20 -28.83 -6.84 -21.98
N GLY A 21 -29.06 -8.14 -21.85
CA GLY A 21 -29.01 -9.08 -22.98
C GLY A 21 -27.61 -9.54 -23.38
N THR A 22 -26.55 -9.18 -22.63
CA THR A 22 -25.17 -9.64 -22.88
C THR A 22 -24.73 -10.82 -22.01
N ASP A 23 -25.65 -11.43 -21.26
CA ASP A 23 -25.35 -12.61 -20.44
C ASP A 23 -24.94 -13.81 -21.32
N GLU A 24 -23.79 -14.41 -21.02
CA GLU A 24 -23.27 -15.58 -21.75
C GLU A 24 -22.72 -16.65 -20.79
N ALA A 25 -22.81 -17.91 -21.20
CA ALA A 25 -22.22 -19.04 -20.49
C ALA A 25 -21.10 -19.65 -21.34
N ARG A 26 -19.93 -19.87 -20.72
CA ARG A 26 -18.77 -20.50 -21.37
C ARG A 26 -18.38 -21.77 -20.62
N PRO A 27 -18.21 -22.92 -21.29
CA PRO A 27 -17.68 -24.12 -20.64
C PRO A 27 -16.22 -23.88 -20.23
N ALA A 28 -15.87 -24.26 -19.00
CA ALA A 28 -14.51 -24.17 -18.47
C ALA A 28 -14.20 -25.39 -17.60
N ASP A 29 -13.05 -26.00 -17.83
CA ASP A 29 -12.55 -27.10 -16.99
C ASP A 29 -11.90 -26.60 -15.69
N LEU A 30 -11.39 -25.37 -15.70
CA LEU A 30 -10.76 -24.69 -14.55
C LEU A 30 -10.94 -23.18 -14.65
N VAL A 31 -11.26 -22.55 -13.52
CA VAL A 31 -11.34 -21.09 -13.38
C VAL A 31 -10.35 -20.63 -12.30
N LEU A 32 -9.47 -19.69 -12.64
CA LEU A 32 -8.51 -19.08 -11.73
C LEU A 32 -8.91 -17.62 -11.46
N LEU A 33 -9.23 -17.32 -10.21
CA LEU A 33 -9.60 -15.97 -9.79
C LEU A 33 -8.34 -15.16 -9.43
N ALA A 34 -7.88 -14.32 -10.36
CA ALA A 34 -6.71 -13.46 -10.19
C ALA A 34 -7.11 -12.00 -9.84
N MET A 35 -7.96 -11.84 -8.83
CA MET A 35 -8.53 -10.53 -8.44
C MET A 35 -7.58 -9.67 -7.59
N GLY A 36 -6.37 -10.17 -7.32
CA GLY A 36 -5.39 -9.52 -6.44
C GLY A 36 -5.73 -9.67 -4.96
N PHE A 37 -5.06 -8.88 -4.13
CA PHE A 37 -5.25 -8.85 -2.68
C PHE A 37 -5.87 -7.51 -2.24
N VAL A 38 -6.29 -7.38 -0.99
CA VAL A 38 -6.79 -6.09 -0.44
C VAL A 38 -5.82 -5.46 0.55
N GLY A 39 -4.95 -6.25 1.17
CA GLY A 39 -3.98 -5.79 2.15
C GLY A 39 -3.25 -6.98 2.79
N PRO A 40 -2.39 -6.71 3.78
CA PRO A 40 -1.70 -7.74 4.58
C PRO A 40 -2.68 -8.57 5.44
N GLU A 41 -2.18 -9.68 5.96
CA GLU A 41 -2.95 -10.59 6.82
C GLU A 41 -3.46 -9.89 8.09
N THR A 42 -4.78 -9.87 8.24
CA THR A 42 -5.47 -9.19 9.35
C THR A 42 -5.11 -9.72 10.74
N PRO A 43 -5.00 -11.05 10.98
CA PRO A 43 -4.67 -11.57 12.32
C PRO A 43 -3.34 -11.05 12.85
N VAL A 44 -2.30 -11.00 12.00
CA VAL A 44 -0.97 -10.49 12.39
C VAL A 44 -1.04 -9.01 12.76
N LEU A 45 -1.80 -8.22 12.00
CA LEU A 45 -1.96 -6.80 12.30
C LEU A 45 -2.72 -6.54 13.60
N ASP A 46 -3.72 -7.38 13.90
CA ASP A 46 -4.51 -7.28 15.13
C ASP A 46 -3.67 -7.66 16.36
N GLU A 47 -2.85 -8.70 16.26
CA GLU A 47 -1.91 -9.09 17.32
C GLU A 47 -0.87 -8.00 17.61
N LEU A 48 -0.40 -7.29 16.57
CA LEU A 48 0.54 -6.18 16.71
C LEU A 48 -0.13 -4.87 17.15
N GLY A 49 -1.46 -4.76 17.07
CA GLY A 49 -2.21 -3.57 17.47
C GLY A 49 -1.93 -2.32 16.62
N VAL A 50 -1.50 -2.48 15.38
CA VAL A 50 -1.13 -1.36 14.50
C VAL A 50 -2.34 -0.75 13.80
N ALA A 51 -2.36 0.58 13.68
CA ALA A 51 -3.37 1.30 12.93
C ALA A 51 -3.30 0.97 11.43
N ARG A 52 -4.44 1.04 10.76
CA ARG A 52 -4.59 0.74 9.33
C ARG A 52 -5.09 1.96 8.56
N ASP A 53 -4.68 2.09 7.31
CA ASP A 53 -5.22 3.12 6.42
C ASP A 53 -6.60 2.72 5.85
N ALA A 54 -7.22 3.63 5.08
CA ALA A 54 -8.53 3.38 4.47
C ALA A 54 -8.56 2.21 3.46
N ARG A 55 -7.39 1.72 3.04
CA ARG A 55 -7.24 0.57 2.12
C ARG A 55 -6.89 -0.71 2.87
N GLY A 56 -6.79 -0.68 4.20
CA GLY A 56 -6.46 -1.83 5.04
C GLY A 56 -4.96 -2.15 5.14
N ASN A 57 -4.08 -1.29 4.62
CA ASN A 57 -2.63 -1.43 4.82
C ASN A 57 -2.20 -0.88 6.17
N VAL A 58 -1.01 -1.25 6.64
CA VAL A 58 -0.44 -0.70 7.87
C VAL A 58 -0.20 0.79 7.69
N GLN A 59 -0.83 1.60 8.55
CA GLN A 59 -0.60 3.03 8.58
C GLN A 59 0.76 3.31 9.22
N ALA A 60 1.73 3.70 8.39
CA ALA A 60 3.07 4.03 8.88
C ALA A 60 3.64 5.29 8.21
N SER A 61 4.02 6.26 9.03
CA SER A 61 4.69 7.48 8.61
C SER A 61 6.20 7.31 8.75
N ARG A 62 6.95 7.53 7.66
CA ARG A 62 8.40 7.23 7.61
C ARG A 62 8.73 5.84 8.16
N TYR A 63 7.90 4.86 7.79
CA TYR A 63 8.00 3.45 8.18
C TYR A 63 7.66 3.12 9.63
N LEU A 64 7.52 4.09 10.53
CA LEU A 64 7.07 3.86 11.90
C LEU A 64 5.54 3.77 11.96
N THR A 65 5.03 2.72 12.60
CA THR A 65 3.59 2.49 12.77
C THR A 65 3.02 3.30 13.94
N SER A 66 1.75 3.08 14.28
CA SER A 66 1.15 3.64 15.51
C SER A 66 1.71 3.05 16.80
N VAL A 67 2.41 1.90 16.73
CA VAL A 67 3.02 1.24 17.87
C VAL A 67 4.51 1.49 17.83
N ASP A 68 5.05 2.07 18.91
CA ASP A 68 6.47 2.40 19.02
C ASP A 68 7.33 1.15 18.92
N GLY A 69 8.46 1.25 18.22
CA GLY A 69 9.34 0.12 17.90
C GLY A 69 8.81 -0.84 16.82
N ILE A 70 7.59 -0.67 16.31
CA ILE A 70 7.06 -1.46 15.19
C ILE A 70 7.11 -0.64 13.90
N PHE A 71 7.69 -1.23 12.86
CA PHE A 71 7.88 -0.62 11.55
C PHE A 71 7.23 -1.46 10.45
N ALA A 72 6.81 -0.79 9.37
CA ALA A 72 6.23 -1.43 8.20
C ALA A 72 6.86 -0.88 6.91
N ALA A 73 6.97 -1.73 5.89
CA ALA A 73 7.53 -1.39 4.57
C ALA A 73 6.97 -2.30 3.49
N GLY A 74 7.11 -1.89 2.23
CA GLY A 74 6.68 -2.67 1.07
C GLY A 74 5.16 -2.80 1.01
N ASP A 75 4.68 -3.92 0.48
CA ASP A 75 3.27 -4.11 0.17
C ASP A 75 2.36 -4.06 1.41
N ALA A 76 2.87 -4.40 2.61
CA ALA A 76 2.12 -4.28 3.86
C ALA A 76 1.78 -2.83 4.24
N ARG A 77 2.59 -1.86 3.78
CA ARG A 77 2.42 -0.41 4.06
C ARG A 77 1.86 0.34 2.85
N ARG A 78 2.38 0.06 1.66
CA ARG A 78 2.06 0.75 0.41
C ARG A 78 0.85 0.15 -0.33
N GLY A 79 0.56 -1.12 -0.08
CA GLY A 79 -0.27 -1.96 -0.94
C GLY A 79 0.52 -2.57 -2.10
N GLN A 80 -0.11 -3.53 -2.78
CA GLN A 80 0.50 -4.32 -3.86
C GLN A 80 1.30 -3.48 -4.86
N SER A 81 2.56 -3.84 -5.05
CA SER A 81 3.44 -3.11 -5.96
C SER A 81 4.52 -3.98 -6.59
N LEU A 82 5.49 -3.33 -7.24
CA LEU A 82 6.64 -4.01 -7.83
C LEU A 82 7.67 -4.35 -6.75
N ILE A 83 8.38 -5.46 -6.95
CA ILE A 83 9.44 -5.90 -6.05
C ILE A 83 10.53 -4.83 -5.82
N VAL A 84 10.83 -4.01 -6.82
CA VAL A 84 11.80 -2.91 -6.70
C VAL A 84 11.36 -1.87 -5.67
N TRP A 85 10.05 -1.64 -5.53
CA TRP A 85 9.52 -0.75 -4.50
C TRP A 85 9.66 -1.37 -3.12
N ALA A 86 9.35 -2.66 -2.96
CA ALA A 86 9.55 -3.35 -1.70
C ALA A 86 11.01 -3.32 -1.24
N ILE A 87 11.97 -3.53 -2.15
CA ILE A 87 13.41 -3.43 -1.86
C ILE A 87 13.78 -2.00 -1.45
N ASN A 88 13.34 -1.00 -2.20
CA ASN A 88 13.64 0.40 -1.90
C ASN A 88 13.07 0.84 -0.54
N GLU A 89 11.82 0.46 -0.24
CA GLU A 89 11.21 0.74 1.05
C GLU A 89 11.89 -0.02 2.19
N GLY A 90 12.27 -1.28 1.99
CA GLY A 90 13.01 -2.06 2.98
C GLY A 90 14.32 -1.38 3.38
N ARG A 91 15.07 -0.84 2.41
CA ARG A 91 16.31 -0.09 2.67
C ARG A 91 16.07 1.19 3.48
N GLN A 92 15.02 1.94 3.14
CA GLN A 92 14.69 3.16 3.86
C GLN A 92 14.13 2.87 5.27
N CYS A 93 13.35 1.81 5.41
CA CYS A 93 12.85 1.31 6.70
C CYS A 93 14.03 0.90 7.60
N ALA A 94 15.02 0.18 7.08
CA ALA A 94 16.22 -0.16 7.84
C ALA A 94 16.97 1.08 8.35
N THR A 95 17.08 2.13 7.54
CA THR A 95 17.65 3.42 7.98
C THR A 95 16.81 4.06 9.10
N ALA A 96 15.48 4.00 9.00
CA ALA A 96 14.58 4.54 10.04
C ALA A 96 14.70 3.75 11.36
N VAL A 97 14.73 2.42 11.29
CA VAL A 97 14.95 1.54 12.45
C VAL A 97 16.30 1.85 13.10
N ARG A 98 17.37 2.00 12.30
CA ARG A 98 18.69 2.37 12.83
C ARG A 98 18.65 3.70 13.57
N ALA A 99 18.04 4.74 12.97
CA ALA A 99 17.92 6.04 13.62
C ALA A 99 17.12 5.97 14.94
N TRP A 100 16.09 5.13 15.00
CA TRP A 100 15.30 4.91 16.22
C TRP A 100 16.12 4.21 17.32
N LEU A 101 16.89 3.17 16.97
CA LEU A 101 17.77 2.47 17.92
C LEU A 101 18.89 3.39 18.44
N ASP A 102 19.55 4.14 17.57
CA ASP A 102 20.61 5.06 17.97
C ASP A 102 20.07 6.16 18.92
N ALA A 103 18.83 6.61 18.70
CA ALA A 103 18.15 7.56 19.61
C ALA A 103 17.77 6.93 20.96
N ALA A 104 17.40 5.65 20.97
CA ALA A 104 17.10 4.91 22.19
C ALA A 104 18.37 4.72 23.06
N ASP A 105 19.51 4.42 22.43
CA ASP A 105 20.80 4.23 23.11
C ASP A 105 21.41 5.53 23.65
N ALA A 106 21.08 6.68 23.06
CA ALA A 106 21.62 7.99 23.43
C ALA A 106 21.03 8.58 24.74
N GLY A 107 19.98 7.99 25.30
CA GLY A 107 19.44 8.33 26.62
C GLY A 107 18.59 9.60 26.69
N SER A 108 17.33 9.42 27.09
CA SER A 108 16.37 10.43 27.58
C SER A 108 15.61 11.27 26.53
N THR A 109 14.29 11.02 26.49
CA THR A 109 13.21 11.72 25.75
C THR A 109 13.12 11.45 24.24
N LEU A 110 12.29 10.47 23.88
CA LEU A 110 11.93 10.18 22.48
C LEU A 110 11.13 11.35 21.88
N PRO A 111 11.57 11.96 20.77
CA PRO A 111 10.73 12.90 20.05
C PRO A 111 9.66 12.12 19.28
N THR A 112 8.39 12.39 19.59
CA THR A 112 7.19 11.78 18.96
C THR A 112 7.10 12.00 17.44
N SER A 113 8.03 12.73 16.83
CA SER A 113 8.09 12.93 15.38
C SER A 113 9.53 12.95 14.88
N LEU A 114 9.93 11.92 14.15
CA LEU A 114 11.18 11.89 13.38
C LEU A 114 11.03 12.79 12.14
N SER A 115 11.66 13.97 12.14
CA SER A 115 11.84 14.77 10.92
C SER A 115 13.14 14.37 10.23
N ILE A 116 13.07 13.51 9.21
CA ILE A 116 14.21 13.27 8.32
C ILE A 116 14.13 14.30 7.19
N ALA A 117 15.14 15.16 7.08
CA ALA A 117 15.28 16.14 6.00
C ALA A 117 15.33 15.41 4.66
N THR A 118 14.29 15.57 3.86
CA THR A 118 14.25 15.07 2.49
C THR A 118 15.22 15.94 1.67
N GLY A 119 16.39 15.39 1.35
CA GLY A 119 17.30 16.01 0.39
C GLY A 119 16.60 16.10 -0.96
N GLN A 120 16.13 17.29 -1.30
CA GLN A 120 15.73 17.65 -2.66
C GLN A 120 16.96 17.45 -3.56
N ARG A 121 16.90 16.47 -4.47
CA ARG A 121 17.66 16.55 -5.71
C ARG A 121 16.69 17.03 -6.77
N GLY A 122 16.95 18.25 -7.24
CA GLY A 122 16.24 18.87 -8.35
C GLY A 122 16.43 18.09 -9.64
N GLU A 123 15.44 18.32 -10.51
CA GLU A 123 15.41 18.30 -11.98
C GLU A 123 16.51 17.54 -12.74
#